data_AF-A0A6A4ADC3-F1
#
_entry.id   AF-A0A6A4ADC3-F1
#
_cell.length_a   1.000
_cell.length_b   1.000
_cell.length_c   1.000
_cell.angle_alpha   90.00
_cell.angle_beta   90.00
_cell.angle_gamma   90.00
#
_symmetry.space_group_name_H-M   'P 1'
#
loop_
_entity.id
_entity.type
_entity.pdbx_description
1 polymer ?
#
loop_
_entity_poly.entity_id
_entity_poly.type
_entity_poly.pdbx_seq_one_letter_code
_entity_poly.pdbx_strand_id
1 'polypeptide(L)'
;MPTASPGGEGSQAGDGQDEDSGVQYVMSNAPALPAAPKYSGSTLQEKREFMRAYQTYVHALSAFHTATTKPYIMQVSACIEERTCNLICMYELNKDPSWVSEAEWVAYFLEALKHEQEDYTAIDEAMKNLKLKTTFPDAESRMGQLRADMHKILDQHNVENIFFQKEQKKLVQYLVAALEP
;
A
#
# COMPACT_ATOMS: atom_id res chain seq x y z
N MET A 1 59.82 -52.56 -38.47
CA MET A 1 59.31 -53.27 -39.67
C MET A 1 57.86 -53.65 -39.40
N PRO A 2 56.93 -53.57 -40.36
CA PRO A 2 56.44 -52.36 -41.02
C PRO A 2 54.90 -52.15 -40.86
N THR A 3 54.46 -50.90 -41.05
CA THR A 3 53.24 -50.41 -41.76
C THR A 3 51.89 -51.13 -41.68
N ALA A 4 50.82 -50.37 -41.39
CA ALA A 4 49.81 -49.97 -42.40
C ALA A 4 48.76 -48.97 -41.83
N SER A 5 48.74 -47.75 -42.36
CA SER A 5 47.51 -46.99 -42.65
C SER A 5 47.13 -47.31 -44.11
N PRO A 6 45.85 -47.22 -44.58
CA PRO A 6 45.11 -45.96 -44.78
C PRO A 6 43.58 -46.10 -44.46
N GLY A 7 42.81 -45.06 -44.15
CA GLY A 7 42.33 -43.99 -45.04
C GLY A 7 40.81 -44.14 -45.24
N GLY A 8 40.04 -43.06 -45.10
CA GLY A 8 38.60 -43.06 -45.41
C GLY A 8 37.84 -41.90 -44.77
N GLU A 9 37.62 -40.84 -45.55
CA GLU A 9 36.68 -39.74 -45.28
C GLU A 9 35.24 -40.26 -45.08
N GLY A 10 34.47 -39.53 -44.27
CA GLY A 10 33.03 -39.78 -44.10
C GLY A 10 32.37 -38.76 -43.18
N SER A 11 32.00 -37.61 -43.74
CA SER A 11 31.02 -36.69 -43.15
C SER A 11 29.68 -37.38 -42.97
N GLN A 12 29.06 -37.34 -41.79
CA GLN A 12 27.60 -37.37 -41.70
C GLN A 12 27.09 -36.71 -40.40
N ALA A 13 26.14 -35.80 -40.60
CA ALA A 13 25.38 -35.10 -39.59
C ALA A 13 24.19 -35.93 -39.05
N GLY A 14 23.63 -35.49 -37.92
CA GLY A 14 22.43 -36.02 -37.26
C GLY A 14 22.80 -36.88 -36.04
N ASP A 15 22.13 -36.83 -34.90
CA ASP A 15 20.80 -36.35 -34.57
C ASP A 15 20.72 -36.18 -33.04
N GLY A 16 19.81 -35.33 -32.56
CA GLY A 16 19.77 -34.82 -31.20
C GLY A 16 19.49 -35.84 -30.09
N GLN A 17 19.93 -35.47 -28.89
CA GLN A 17 19.31 -35.92 -27.64
C GLN A 17 19.17 -34.69 -26.74
N ASP A 18 17.95 -34.16 -26.72
CA ASP A 18 17.46 -33.22 -25.71
C ASP A 18 17.50 -33.92 -24.34
N GLU A 19 18.50 -33.59 -23.53
CA GLU A 19 18.49 -33.89 -22.10
C GLU A 19 17.59 -32.86 -21.40
N ASP A 20 16.29 -33.19 -21.34
CA ASP A 20 15.31 -32.57 -20.45
C ASP A 20 15.77 -32.74 -18.99
N SER A 21 16.61 -31.82 -18.54
CA SER A 21 16.91 -31.62 -17.14
C SER A 21 15.67 -31.02 -16.49
N GLY A 22 14.75 -31.90 -16.08
CA GLY A 22 13.57 -31.56 -15.31
C GLY A 22 13.96 -30.82 -14.04
N VAL A 23 13.90 -29.49 -14.10
CA VAL A 23 14.10 -28.62 -12.94
C VAL A 23 12.88 -28.85 -12.05
N GLN A 24 13.06 -29.63 -10.98
CA GLN A 24 12.01 -29.86 -10.00
C GLN A 24 11.79 -28.56 -9.22
N TYR A 25 10.87 -27.72 -9.70
CA TYR A 25 10.38 -26.56 -8.97
C TYR A 25 9.64 -27.08 -7.73
N VAL A 26 10.29 -27.03 -6.57
CA VAL A 26 9.60 -27.17 -5.28
C VAL A 26 8.76 -25.91 -5.11
N MET A 27 7.51 -25.95 -5.58
CA MET A 27 6.53 -24.91 -5.27
C MET A 27 6.25 -24.99 -3.77
N SER A 28 6.86 -24.09 -3.02
CA SER A 28 6.55 -23.89 -1.61
C SER A 28 5.21 -23.16 -1.53
N ASN A 29 4.16 -23.89 -1.16
CA ASN A 29 2.79 -23.36 -1.04
C ASN A 29 2.56 -22.57 0.26
N ALA A 30 3.63 -22.13 0.94
CA ALA A 30 3.51 -21.27 2.10
C ALA A 30 3.03 -19.88 1.63
N PRO A 31 1.95 -19.33 2.21
CA PRO A 31 1.51 -17.99 1.84
C PRO A 31 2.64 -16.99 2.12
N ALA A 32 2.97 -16.16 1.13
CA ALA A 32 3.98 -15.13 1.31
C ALA A 32 3.53 -14.14 2.38
N LEU A 33 4.42 -13.83 3.33
CA LEU A 33 4.15 -12.78 4.29
C LEU A 33 4.06 -11.43 3.56
N PRO A 34 3.14 -10.54 3.97
CA PRO A 34 3.05 -9.19 3.41
C PRO A 34 4.39 -8.47 3.59
N ALA A 35 4.81 -7.71 2.58
CA ALA A 35 6.02 -6.91 2.66
C ALA A 35 5.77 -5.67 3.53
N ALA A 36 6.76 -5.29 4.34
CA ALA A 36 6.71 -4.04 5.08
C ALA A 36 6.76 -2.84 4.10
N PRO A 37 5.92 -1.81 4.30
CA PRO A 37 5.94 -0.63 3.46
C PRO A 37 7.25 0.14 3.66
N LYS A 38 7.63 0.95 2.66
CA LYS A 38 8.76 1.86 2.74
C LYS A 38 8.31 3.31 2.64
N TYR A 39 8.92 4.18 3.43
CA TYR A 39 8.68 5.62 3.42
C TYR A 39 9.90 6.38 2.93
N SER A 40 9.71 7.16 1.87
CA SER A 40 10.71 8.07 1.30
C SER A 40 10.14 9.47 1.05
N GLY A 41 8.91 9.74 1.48
CA GLY A 41 8.18 10.97 1.21
C GLY A 41 8.60 12.16 2.09
N SER A 42 8.05 13.33 1.77
CA SER A 42 8.27 14.58 2.52
C SER A 42 6.99 15.36 2.81
N THR A 43 5.86 14.94 2.26
CA THR A 43 4.58 15.63 2.43
C THR A 43 3.71 14.98 3.51
N LEU A 44 2.79 15.77 4.08
CA LEU A 44 1.80 15.25 5.02
C LEU A 44 0.92 14.15 4.40
N GLN A 45 0.61 14.25 3.10
CA GLN A 45 -0.18 13.25 2.38
C GLN A 45 0.57 11.92 2.25
N GLU A 46 1.83 11.94 1.82
CA GLU A 46 2.66 10.73 1.75
C GLU A 46 2.84 10.08 3.14
N LYS A 47 2.97 10.90 4.19
CA LYS A 47 3.05 10.45 5.58
C LYS A 47 1.78 9.70 6.01
N ARG A 48 0.60 10.17 5.59
CA ARG A 48 -0.70 9.50 5.81
C ARG A 48 -0.79 8.19 5.04
N GLU A 49 -0.45 8.21 3.76
CA GLU A 49 -0.48 7.03 2.90
C GLU A 49 0.41 5.91 3.45
N PHE A 50 1.62 6.26 3.89
CA PHE A 50 2.51 5.34 4.58
C PHE A 50 1.88 4.75 5.84
N MET A 51 1.25 5.56 6.68
CA MET A 51 0.64 5.03 7.91
C MET A 51 -0.55 4.11 7.66
N ARG A 52 -1.37 4.41 6.65
CA ARG A 52 -2.45 3.50 6.22
C ARG A 52 -1.89 2.19 5.68
N ALA A 53 -0.84 2.26 4.87
CA ALA A 53 -0.13 1.07 4.37
C ALA A 53 0.48 0.26 5.52
N TYR A 54 1.09 0.91 6.51
CA TYR A 54 1.70 0.26 7.67
C TYR A 54 0.65 -0.40 8.57
N GLN A 55 -0.49 0.26 8.82
CA GLN A 55 -1.61 -0.35 9.56
C GLN A 55 -2.17 -1.56 8.81
N THR A 56 -2.29 -1.47 7.48
CA THR A 56 -2.73 -2.58 6.62
C THR A 56 -1.75 -3.76 6.70
N TYR A 57 -0.44 -3.47 6.65
CA TYR A 57 0.64 -4.46 6.84
C TYR A 57 0.54 -5.17 8.19
N VAL A 58 0.41 -4.42 9.29
CA VAL A 58 0.26 -4.98 10.64
C VAL A 58 -1.01 -5.83 10.75
N HIS A 59 -2.12 -5.37 10.18
CA HIS A 59 -3.38 -6.12 10.16
C HIS A 59 -3.25 -7.42 9.38
N ALA A 60 -2.64 -7.38 8.19
CA ALA A 60 -2.40 -8.57 7.37
C ALA A 60 -1.49 -9.59 8.11
N LEU A 61 -0.46 -9.13 8.81
CA LEU A 61 0.37 -10.00 9.65
C LEU A 61 -0.41 -10.64 10.80
N SER A 62 -1.41 -9.95 11.36
CA SER A 62 -2.21 -10.51 12.45
C SER A 62 -2.95 -11.81 12.06
N ALA A 63 -3.23 -12.02 10.77
CA ALA A 63 -3.86 -13.24 10.25
C ALA A 63 -2.96 -14.49 10.38
N PHE A 64 -1.64 -14.31 10.51
CA PHE A 64 -0.67 -15.39 10.68
C PHE A 64 -0.35 -15.67 12.15
N HIS A 65 -0.97 -14.95 13.08
CA HIS A 65 -0.80 -15.17 14.50
C HIS A 65 -1.50 -16.47 14.91
N THR A 66 -0.76 -17.38 15.53
CA THR A 66 -1.25 -18.63 16.11
C THR A 66 -0.83 -18.73 17.57
N ALA A 67 -1.35 -19.72 18.29
CA ALA A 67 -0.97 -19.96 19.69
C ALA A 67 0.55 -20.20 19.87
N THR A 68 1.24 -20.63 18.82
CA THR A 68 2.66 -21.03 18.86
C THR A 68 3.57 -20.12 18.05
N THR A 69 3.03 -19.22 17.24
CA THR A 69 3.82 -18.42 16.29
C THR A 69 3.22 -17.04 16.13
N LYS A 70 4.06 -16.01 16.32
CA LYS A 70 3.72 -14.62 16.06
C LYS A 70 4.69 -14.07 15.02
N PRO A 71 4.20 -13.55 13.88
CA PRO A 71 5.06 -12.92 12.88
C PRO A 71 5.78 -11.71 13.48
N TYR A 72 7.02 -11.50 13.04
CA TYR A 72 7.74 -10.28 13.36
C TYR A 72 7.12 -9.10 12.61
N ILE A 73 6.81 -8.04 13.34
CA ILE A 73 6.36 -6.77 12.75
C ILE A 73 7.61 -5.88 12.63
N MET A 74 7.86 -5.40 11.42
CA MET A 74 8.96 -4.48 11.14
C MET A 74 8.66 -3.16 11.83
N GLN A 75 9.64 -2.62 12.55
CA GLN A 75 9.54 -1.32 13.20
C GLN A 75 9.35 -0.19 12.17
N VAL A 76 8.63 0.87 12.55
CA VAL A 76 8.40 2.06 11.73
C VAL A 76 9.74 2.68 11.33
N SER A 77 10.67 2.82 12.28
CA SER A 77 12.04 3.29 12.01
C SER A 77 12.73 2.54 10.87
N ALA A 78 12.61 1.20 10.85
CA ALA A 78 13.19 0.34 9.81
C ALA A 78 12.45 0.39 8.46
N CYS A 79 11.26 0.99 8.42
CA CYS A 79 10.48 1.21 7.22
C CYS A 79 10.85 2.53 6.51
N ILE A 80 11.66 3.39 7.12
CA ILE A 80 12.03 4.70 6.55
C ILE A 80 13.32 4.57 5.73
N GLU A 81 13.37 5.23 4.58
CA GLU A 81 14.61 5.38 3.82
C GLU A 81 15.65 6.17 4.63
N GLU A 82 16.91 5.72 4.64
CA GLU A 82 17.98 6.30 5.46
C GLU A 82 18.10 7.82 5.30
N ARG A 83 18.09 8.32 4.06
CA ARG A 83 18.14 9.76 3.79
C ARG A 83 16.95 10.49 4.43
N THR A 84 15.75 9.99 4.23
CA THR A 84 14.51 10.59 4.75
C THR A 84 14.48 10.56 6.28
N CYS A 85 14.92 9.46 6.89
CA CYS A 85 15.07 9.34 8.34
C CYS A 85 15.96 10.45 8.89
N ASN A 86 17.15 10.65 8.30
CA ASN A 86 18.06 11.71 8.70
C ASN A 86 17.45 13.10 8.56
N LEU A 87 16.71 13.38 7.47
CA LEU A 87 16.07 14.67 7.26
C LEU A 87 14.97 14.95 8.30
N ILE A 88 14.13 13.97 8.61
CA ILE A 88 13.08 14.12 9.64
C ILE A 88 13.70 14.35 11.01
N CYS A 89 14.72 13.55 11.36
CA CYS A 89 15.45 13.69 12.62
C CYS A 89 16.05 15.09 12.78
N MET A 90 16.66 15.61 11.72
CA MET A 90 17.33 16.91 11.73
C MET A 90 16.34 18.08 11.74
N TYR A 91 15.30 18.06 10.91
CA TYR A 91 14.42 19.22 10.71
C TYR A 91 13.15 19.23 11.57
N GLU A 92 12.62 18.06 11.93
CA GLU A 92 11.30 17.97 12.56
C GLU A 92 11.38 17.49 14.02
N LEU A 93 12.22 16.48 14.28
CA LEU A 93 12.39 15.95 15.65
C LEU A 93 13.50 16.65 16.43
N ASN A 94 14.41 17.34 15.73
CA ASN A 94 15.60 18.00 16.27
C ASN A 94 16.41 17.06 17.19
N LYS A 95 16.65 15.83 16.72
CA LYS A 95 17.34 14.73 17.43
C LYS A 95 18.28 13.98 16.51
N ASP A 96 19.28 13.33 17.09
CA ASP A 96 20.06 12.33 16.38
C ASP A 96 19.19 11.10 16.05
N PRO A 97 19.30 10.48 14.85
CA PRO A 97 18.52 9.30 14.49
C PRO A 97 18.62 8.15 15.49
N SER A 98 19.77 7.97 16.16
CA SER A 98 19.99 6.91 17.15
C SER A 98 19.24 7.15 18.47
N TRP A 99 18.74 8.38 18.71
CA TRP A 99 18.06 8.76 19.95
C TRP A 99 16.55 8.81 19.83
N VAL A 100 16.00 8.63 18.62
CA VAL A 100 14.55 8.58 18.41
C VAL A 100 14.06 7.17 18.72
N SER A 101 13.25 7.05 19.77
CA SER A 101 12.65 5.77 20.14
C SER A 101 11.58 5.34 19.12
N GLU A 102 11.31 4.03 19.05
CA GLU A 102 10.26 3.50 18.19
C GLU A 102 8.86 4.10 18.53
N ALA A 103 8.61 4.38 19.81
CA ALA A 103 7.37 5.03 20.24
C ALA A 103 7.24 6.45 19.69
N GLU A 104 8.35 7.19 19.60
CA GLU A 104 8.38 8.53 19.00
C GLU A 104 8.18 8.48 17.49
N TRP A 105 8.76 7.49 16.79
CA TRP A 105 8.49 7.27 15.37
C TRP A 105 7.01 7.00 15.12
N VAL A 106 6.42 6.10 15.90
CA VAL A 106 4.98 5.79 15.82
C VAL A 106 4.15 7.04 16.09
N ALA A 107 4.46 7.81 17.14
CA ALA A 107 3.73 9.03 17.48
C ALA A 107 3.84 10.10 16.37
N TYR A 108 5.05 10.33 15.86
CA TYR A 108 5.32 11.26 14.78
C TYR A 108 4.50 10.93 13.53
N PHE A 109 4.46 9.66 13.12
CA PHE A 109 3.69 9.27 11.95
C PHE A 109 2.17 9.24 12.19
N LEU A 110 1.71 8.81 13.38
CA LEU A 110 0.29 8.84 13.74
C LEU A 110 -0.28 10.26 13.81
N GLU A 111 0.55 11.25 14.13
CA GLU A 111 0.15 12.66 14.09
C GLU A 111 -0.37 13.08 12.71
N ALA A 112 0.14 12.49 11.62
CA ALA A 112 -0.36 12.80 10.28
C ALA A 112 -1.82 12.39 10.06
N LEU A 113 -2.32 11.43 10.85
CA LEU A 113 -3.72 11.00 10.83
C LEU A 113 -4.62 11.88 11.69
N LYS A 114 -4.06 12.73 12.57
CA LYS A 114 -4.85 13.69 13.34
C LYS A 114 -5.38 14.77 12.40
N HIS A 115 -6.60 15.20 12.65
CA HIS A 115 -7.17 16.38 12.01
C HIS A 115 -6.95 17.60 12.89
N GLU A 116 -6.21 18.57 12.37
CA GLU A 116 -5.88 19.80 13.11
C GLU A 116 -6.91 20.92 12.90
N GLN A 117 -7.87 20.80 11.98
CA GLN A 117 -8.81 21.90 11.73
C GLN A 117 -10.20 21.43 11.28
N GLU A 118 -11.24 22.00 11.90
CA GLU A 118 -12.67 21.86 11.54
C GLU A 118 -13.07 22.75 10.34
N ASP A 119 -12.09 23.24 9.58
CA ASP A 119 -12.37 24.04 8.39
C ASP A 119 -12.67 23.11 7.21
N TYR A 120 -13.94 22.72 7.11
CA TYR A 120 -14.44 21.85 6.05
C TYR A 120 -14.78 22.60 4.75
N THR A 121 -14.37 23.87 4.58
CA THR A 121 -14.71 24.65 3.38
C THR A 121 -14.23 24.00 2.09
N ALA A 122 -13.02 23.42 2.08
CA ALA A 122 -12.50 22.69 0.94
C ALA A 122 -13.32 21.42 0.63
N ILE A 123 -13.85 20.75 1.66
CA ILE A 123 -14.73 19.58 1.51
C ILE A 123 -16.10 20.02 1.01
N ASP A 124 -16.65 21.11 1.55
CA ASP A 124 -17.90 21.71 1.07
C ASP A 124 -17.80 22.06 -0.42
N GLU A 125 -16.66 22.60 -0.86
CA GLU A 125 -16.39 22.92 -2.26
C GLU A 125 -16.25 21.65 -3.13
N ALA A 126 -15.49 20.65 -2.67
CA ALA A 126 -15.34 19.39 -3.39
C ALA A 126 -16.68 18.62 -3.50
N MET A 127 -17.48 18.62 -2.43
CA MET A 127 -18.78 17.93 -2.36
C MET A 127 -19.85 18.58 -3.25
N LYS A 128 -19.73 19.85 -3.63
CA LYS A 128 -20.62 20.46 -4.65
C LYS A 128 -20.53 19.76 -6.01
N ASN A 129 -19.40 19.11 -6.30
CA ASN A 129 -19.22 18.34 -7.52
C ASN A 129 -19.72 16.89 -7.39
N LEU A 130 -20.09 16.44 -6.18
CA LEU A 130 -20.67 15.13 -5.96
C LEU A 130 -22.08 15.11 -6.58
N LYS A 131 -22.31 14.19 -7.52
CA LYS A 131 -23.60 14.04 -8.20
C LYS A 131 -23.90 12.57 -8.47
N LEU A 132 -25.18 12.22 -8.43
CA LEU A 132 -25.64 10.91 -8.85
C LEU A 132 -25.37 10.71 -10.36
N LYS A 133 -24.48 9.79 -10.71
CA LYS A 133 -24.24 9.43 -12.11
C LYS A 133 -25.40 8.60 -12.65
N THR A 134 -26.27 9.20 -13.44
CA THR A 134 -27.45 8.53 -14.05
C THR A 134 -27.11 7.64 -15.24
N THR A 135 -25.84 7.56 -15.63
CA THR A 135 -25.36 6.72 -16.73
C THR A 135 -25.45 5.23 -16.44
N PHE A 136 -25.50 4.83 -15.16
CA PHE A 136 -25.68 3.42 -14.79
C PHE A 136 -27.16 3.03 -14.83
N PRO A 137 -27.48 1.82 -15.35
CA PRO A 137 -28.86 1.42 -15.62
C PRO A 137 -29.68 1.17 -14.35
N ASP A 138 -29.08 0.55 -13.33
CA ASP A 138 -29.78 0.17 -12.10
C ASP A 138 -29.53 1.18 -10.97
N ALA A 139 -30.43 1.22 -9.98
CA ALA A 139 -30.32 2.16 -8.87
C ALA A 139 -29.17 1.82 -7.90
N GLU A 140 -28.85 0.53 -7.75
CA GLU A 140 -27.84 0.06 -6.82
C GLU A 140 -26.43 0.50 -7.26
N SER A 141 -26.10 0.34 -8.54
CA SER A 141 -24.85 0.83 -9.14
C SER A 141 -24.72 2.34 -9.06
N ARG A 142 -25.82 3.08 -9.28
CA ARG A 142 -25.82 4.56 -9.17
C ARG A 142 -25.50 5.01 -7.74
N MET A 143 -26.15 4.39 -6.75
CA MET A 143 -25.91 4.69 -5.33
C MET A 143 -24.54 4.21 -4.86
N GLY A 144 -24.10 3.04 -5.32
CA GLY A 144 -22.78 2.47 -5.03
C GLY A 144 -21.66 3.39 -5.53
N GLN A 145 -21.80 3.90 -6.76
CA GLN A 145 -20.83 4.85 -7.32
C GLN A 145 -20.87 6.20 -6.58
N LEU A 146 -22.05 6.73 -6.27
CA LEU A 146 -22.20 7.98 -5.51
C LEU A 146 -21.49 7.87 -4.15
N ARG A 147 -21.70 6.75 -3.45
CA ARG A 147 -21.04 6.46 -2.17
C ARG A 147 -19.52 6.36 -2.34
N ALA A 148 -19.04 5.68 -3.37
CA ALA A 148 -17.60 5.56 -3.64
C ALA A 148 -16.96 6.92 -3.93
N ASP A 149 -17.62 7.77 -4.71
CA ASP A 149 -17.15 9.13 -5.02
C ASP A 149 -17.10 10.00 -3.75
N MET A 150 -18.11 9.90 -2.87
CA MET A 150 -18.11 10.59 -1.58
C MET A 150 -16.95 10.14 -0.68
N HIS A 151 -16.75 8.82 -0.52
CA HIS A 151 -15.64 8.28 0.26
C HIS A 151 -14.29 8.76 -0.28
N LYS A 152 -14.13 8.79 -1.60
CA LYS A 152 -12.92 9.31 -2.25
C LYS A 152 -12.64 10.77 -1.90
N ILE A 153 -13.65 11.65 -1.92
CA ILE A 153 -13.49 13.06 -1.52
C ILE A 153 -13.07 13.16 -0.05
N LEU A 154 -13.78 12.46 0.85
CA LEU A 154 -13.47 12.49 2.28
C LEU A 154 -12.06 11.96 2.57
N ASP A 155 -11.65 10.91 1.86
CA ASP A 155 -10.34 10.30 2.02
C ASP A 155 -9.20 11.22 1.55
N GLN A 156 -9.39 11.96 0.46
CA GLN A 156 -8.45 12.98 -0.03
C GLN A 156 -8.19 14.08 1.02
N HIS A 157 -9.21 14.40 1.82
CA HIS A 157 -9.08 15.34 2.92
C HIS A 157 -8.74 14.68 4.27
N ASN A 158 -8.54 13.35 4.28
CA ASN A 158 -8.34 12.47 5.43
C ASN A 158 -9.52 12.42 6.43
N VAL A 159 -10.60 13.19 6.23
CA VAL A 159 -11.68 13.44 7.21
C VAL A 159 -12.73 12.34 7.30
N GLU A 160 -12.60 11.28 6.52
CA GLU A 160 -13.60 10.20 6.42
C GLU A 160 -14.06 9.72 7.79
N ASN A 161 -13.13 9.32 8.67
CA ASN A 161 -13.47 8.82 9.99
C ASN A 161 -14.19 9.86 10.87
N ILE A 162 -13.79 11.14 10.79
CA ILE A 162 -14.45 12.22 11.53
C ILE A 162 -15.87 12.44 11.02
N PHE A 163 -16.07 12.42 9.71
CA PHE A 163 -17.41 12.64 9.17
C PHE A 163 -18.38 11.52 9.56
N PHE A 164 -17.93 10.27 9.59
CA PHE A 164 -18.76 9.16 10.03
C PHE A 164 -19.00 9.13 11.54
N GLN A 165 -18.10 9.67 12.37
CA GLN A 165 -18.28 9.69 13.83
C GLN A 165 -18.97 10.94 14.36
N LYS A 166 -18.70 12.11 13.78
CA LYS A 166 -19.08 13.42 14.34
C LYS A 166 -19.94 14.25 13.39
N GLU A 167 -19.72 14.16 12.08
CA GLU A 167 -20.41 15.02 11.08
C GLU A 167 -21.42 14.26 10.21
N GLN A 168 -22.10 13.25 10.77
CA GLN A 168 -23.08 12.43 10.02
C GLN A 168 -24.19 13.27 9.38
N LYS A 169 -24.58 14.37 10.03
CA LYS A 169 -25.58 15.31 9.49
C LYS A 169 -25.10 15.99 8.20
N LYS A 170 -23.84 16.42 8.14
CA LYS A 170 -23.26 17.00 6.92
C LYS A 170 -23.13 15.95 5.82
N LEU A 171 -22.73 14.72 6.14
CA LEU A 171 -22.69 13.62 5.16
C LEU A 171 -24.05 13.42 4.48
N VAL A 172 -25.12 13.35 5.27
CA VAL A 172 -26.48 13.22 4.73
C VAL A 172 -26.84 14.43 3.88
N GLN A 173 -26.47 15.65 4.29
CA GLN A 173 -26.72 16.86 3.48
C GLN A 173 -26.02 16.80 2.11
N TYR A 174 -24.75 16.38 2.05
CA TYR A 174 -24.05 16.22 0.76
C TYR A 174 -24.71 15.16 -0.12
N LEU A 175 -25.09 14.02 0.46
CA LEU A 175 -25.78 12.96 -0.29
C LEU A 175 -27.12 13.43 -0.83
N VAL A 176 -27.92 14.15 -0.02
CA VAL A 176 -29.20 14.70 -0.48
C VAL A 176 -28.99 15.72 -1.60
N ALA A 177 -28.04 16.65 -1.44
CA ALA A 177 -27.72 17.63 -2.48
C ALA A 177 -27.25 16.98 -3.79
N ALA A 178 -26.50 15.87 -3.71
CA ALA A 178 -26.03 15.13 -4.89
C ALA A 178 -27.16 14.38 -5.63
N LEU A 179 -28.31 14.19 -4.98
CA LEU A 179 -29.52 13.60 -5.56
C LEU A 179 -30.46 14.66 -6.14
N GLU A 180 -30.23 15.94 -5.86
CA GLU A 180 -30.99 17.02 -6.47
C GLU A 180 -30.69 17.09 -7.98
N PRO A 181 -31.71 17.31 -8.84
CA PRO A 181 -31.59 17.24 -10.29
C PRO A 181 -30.68 18.31 -10.91
#